data_AF-A0A1M5JVK9-F1
#
_entry.id   AF-A0A1M5JVK9-F1
#
_cell.length_a   1.000
_cell.length_b   1.000
_cell.length_c   1.000
_cell.angle_alpha   90.00
_cell.angle_beta   90.00
_cell.angle_gamma   90.00
#
_symmetry.space_group_name_H-M   'P 1'
#
loop_
_entity.id
_entity.type
_entity.pdbx_description
1 polymer ?
#
loop_
_entity_poly.entity_id
_entity_poly.type
_entity_poly.pdbx_seq_one_letter_code
_entity_poly.pdbx_strand_id
1 'polypeptide(L)'
;MSRPLRPLSPAAAAARAALPADDGAAFDRLASAVLASPSAALGAVLRSVLPGTAGIRWLRTAGLPPTTRASALTAGQWQSLHECWRATAPAPSAGGPAGRRVGGRTSAHGHAPGAMAAPRWH
;
A
#
# COMPACT_ATOMS: atom_id res chain seq x y z
N MET A 1 1.88 -25.95 -2.70
CA MET A 1 3.25 -25.67 -2.23
C MET A 1 3.19 -24.63 -1.12
N SER A 2 3.39 -25.06 0.13
CA SER A 2 3.40 -24.19 1.31
C SER A 2 4.64 -23.33 1.29
N ARG A 3 4.47 -22.03 1.04
CA ARG A 3 5.56 -21.06 1.22
C ARG A 3 5.94 -21.09 2.71
N PRO A 4 7.20 -21.29 3.08
CA PRO A 4 7.59 -21.17 4.49
C PRO A 4 7.24 -19.75 4.95
N LEU A 5 6.28 -19.67 5.88
CA LEU A 5 5.98 -18.43 6.59
C LEU A 5 7.26 -18.06 7.34
N ARG A 6 7.90 -16.98 6.89
CA ARG A 6 9.10 -16.46 7.54
C ARG A 6 8.73 -16.20 9.01
N PRO A 7 9.53 -16.65 9.99
CA PRO A 7 9.20 -16.43 11.38
C PRO A 7 9.09 -14.92 11.65
N LEU A 8 8.02 -14.54 12.37
CA LEU A 8 7.82 -13.17 12.80
C LEU A 8 8.97 -12.75 13.72
N SER A 9 9.32 -11.46 13.69
CA SER A 9 10.20 -10.91 14.72
C SER A 9 9.50 -10.99 16.09
N PRO A 10 10.24 -11.04 17.22
CA PRO A 10 9.64 -11.13 18.54
C PRO A 10 8.64 -9.99 18.81
N ALA A 11 8.94 -8.78 18.33
CA ALA A 11 8.03 -7.63 18.43
C ALA A 11 6.76 -7.80 17.58
N ALA A 12 6.86 -8.35 16.37
CA ALA A 12 5.70 -8.63 15.53
C ALA A 12 4.85 -9.77 16.10
N ALA A 13 5.47 -10.80 16.68
CA ALA A 13 4.77 -11.88 17.36
C ALA A 13 4.01 -11.39 18.60
N ALA A 14 4.63 -10.52 19.41
CA ALA A 14 3.96 -9.88 20.55
C ALA A 14 2.77 -9.02 20.11
N ALA A 15 2.90 -8.26 19.02
CA ALA A 15 1.79 -7.51 18.43
C ALA A 15 0.66 -8.44 17.96
N ARG A 16 0.99 -9.56 17.29
CA ARG A 16 0.03 -10.57 16.83
C ARG A 16 -0.73 -11.23 17.99
N ALA A 17 -0.07 -11.47 19.11
CA ALA A 17 -0.67 -12.06 20.31
C ALA A 17 -1.62 -11.09 21.04
N ALA A 18 -1.42 -9.79 20.90
CA ALA A 18 -2.28 -8.76 21.50
C ALA A 18 -3.55 -8.46 20.67
N LEU A 19 -3.63 -8.96 19.42
CA LEU A 19 -4.76 -8.70 18.53
C LEU A 19 -5.89 -9.73 18.71
N PRO A 20 -7.16 -9.32 18.48
CA PRO A 20 -8.28 -10.25 18.36
C PRO A 20 -8.02 -11.33 17.30
N ALA A 21 -8.61 -12.51 17.48
CA ALA A 21 -8.43 -13.63 16.54
C ALA A 21 -8.84 -13.28 15.09
N ASP A 22 -9.88 -12.45 14.94
CA ASP A 22 -10.40 -12.00 13.64
C ASP A 22 -9.39 -11.14 12.85
N ASP A 23 -8.63 -10.30 13.56
CA ASP A 23 -7.59 -9.44 12.98
C ASP A 23 -6.29 -10.20 12.67
N GLY A 24 -6.15 -11.41 13.19
CA GLY A 24 -4.92 -12.19 13.09
C GLY A 24 -4.47 -12.46 11.65
N ALA A 25 -5.37 -12.95 10.81
CA ALA A 25 -5.05 -13.25 9.41
C ALA A 25 -4.71 -12.00 8.59
N ALA A 26 -5.33 -10.86 8.93
CA ALA A 26 -5.04 -9.56 8.34
C ALA A 26 -3.64 -9.07 8.73
N PHE A 27 -3.29 -9.16 10.01
CA PHE A 27 -1.96 -8.86 10.51
C PHE A 27 -0.88 -9.74 9.87
N ASP A 28 -1.10 -11.05 9.76
CA ASP A 28 -0.13 -11.98 9.19
C ASP A 28 0.16 -11.69 7.70
N ARG A 29 -0.86 -11.22 6.95
CA ARG A 29 -0.68 -10.75 5.55
C ARG A 29 0.17 -9.48 5.49
N LEU A 30 -0.10 -8.51 6.35
CA LEU A 30 0.67 -7.27 6.45
C LEU A 30 2.13 -7.56 6.83
N ALA A 31 2.33 -8.33 7.89
CA ALA A 31 3.66 -8.70 8.37
C ALA A 31 4.45 -9.46 7.30
N SER A 32 3.81 -10.40 6.59
CA SER A 32 4.44 -11.11 5.47
C SER A 32 4.87 -10.17 4.34
N ALA A 33 4.03 -9.19 3.98
CA ALA A 33 4.35 -8.21 2.95
C ALA A 33 5.53 -7.30 3.35
N VAL A 34 5.56 -6.86 4.61
CA VAL A 34 6.64 -6.00 5.12
C VAL A 34 7.96 -6.77 5.24
N LEU A 35 7.91 -8.03 5.69
CA LEU A 35 9.08 -8.87 5.91
C LEU A 35 9.59 -9.58 4.65
N ALA A 36 8.88 -9.47 3.51
CA ALA A 36 9.33 -10.01 2.23
C ALA A 36 10.65 -9.35 1.75
N SER A 37 10.90 -8.10 2.15
CA SER A 37 12.08 -7.32 1.80
C SER A 37 12.83 -6.85 3.06
N PRO A 38 13.52 -7.75 3.79
CA PRO A 38 14.09 -7.47 5.11
C PRO A 38 15.22 -6.43 5.12
N SER A 39 15.94 -6.28 3.99
CA SER A 39 16.98 -5.24 3.85
C SER A 39 16.45 -3.91 3.33
N ALA A 40 15.20 -3.84 2.89
CA ALA A 40 14.65 -2.62 2.32
C ALA A 40 14.29 -1.61 3.42
N ALA A 41 14.44 -0.33 3.07
CA ALA A 41 13.94 0.77 3.88
C ALA A 41 12.41 0.66 4.01
N LEU A 42 11.90 0.82 5.23
CA LEU A 42 10.47 0.67 5.53
C LEU A 42 9.63 1.64 4.70
N GLY A 43 10.10 2.86 4.43
CA GLY A 43 9.40 3.81 3.57
C GLY A 43 9.26 3.38 2.11
N ALA A 44 10.17 2.55 1.58
CA ALA A 44 10.02 1.97 0.25
C ALA A 44 8.99 0.83 0.26
N VAL A 45 9.07 -0.03 1.28
CA VAL A 45 8.13 -1.15 1.44
C VAL A 45 6.70 -0.65 1.66
N LEU A 46 6.50 0.33 2.55
CA LEU A 46 5.18 0.87 2.85
C LEU A 46 4.52 1.56 1.65
N ARG A 47 5.28 2.11 0.70
CA ARG A 47 4.73 2.64 -0.56
C ARG A 47 4.11 1.57 -1.47
N SER A 48 4.56 0.32 -1.34
CA SER A 48 3.98 -0.82 -2.07
C SER A 48 2.81 -1.47 -1.35
N VAL A 49 2.71 -1.30 -0.03
CA VAL A 49 1.70 -1.94 0.83
C VAL A 49 0.51 -1.03 1.11
N LEU A 50 0.75 0.28 1.28
CA LEU A 50 -0.25 1.27 1.62
C LEU A 50 -0.53 2.20 0.43
N PRO A 51 -1.79 2.57 0.18
CA PRO A 51 -2.13 3.46 -0.92
C PRO A 51 -1.57 4.87 -0.71
N GLY A 52 -1.03 5.44 -1.79
CA GLY A 52 -0.59 6.82 -1.85
C GLY A 52 0.47 7.17 -0.80
N THR A 53 0.19 8.19 0.02
CA THR A 53 1.12 8.71 1.04
C THR A 53 0.85 8.19 2.44
N ALA A 54 -0.10 7.26 2.62
CA ALA A 54 -0.50 6.78 3.95
C ALA A 54 0.67 6.19 4.75
N GLY A 55 1.54 5.41 4.11
CA GLY A 55 2.74 4.86 4.74
C GLY A 55 3.75 5.91 5.18
N ILE A 56 3.97 6.95 4.37
CA ILE A 56 4.87 8.06 4.72
C ILE A 56 4.28 8.93 5.83
N ARG A 57 2.96 9.16 5.79
CA ARG A 57 2.25 9.88 6.85
C ARG A 57 2.33 9.13 8.18
N TRP A 58 2.14 7.82 8.15
CA TRP A 58 2.28 6.97 9.34
C TRP A 58 3.70 7.00 9.91
N LEU A 59 4.73 6.92 9.06
CA LEU A 59 6.14 7.04 9.50
C LEU A 59 6.39 8.37 10.23
N ARG A 60 5.87 9.47 9.67
CA ARG A 60 5.98 10.80 10.29
C ARG A 60 5.28 10.84 11.66
N THR A 61 4.07 10.30 11.77
CA THR A 61 3.33 10.27 13.04
C THR A 61 3.98 9.35 14.08
N ALA A 62 4.60 8.26 13.64
CA ALA A 62 5.34 7.33 14.50
C ALA A 62 6.75 7.85 14.89
N GLY A 63 7.17 9.01 14.39
CA GLY A 63 8.50 9.57 14.64
C GLY A 63 9.64 8.76 14.02
N LEU A 64 9.37 7.99 12.97
CA LEU A 64 10.33 7.07 12.35
C LEU A 64 10.91 7.66 11.05
N PRO A 65 12.24 7.61 10.85
CA PRO A 65 12.81 7.93 9.55
C PRO A 65 12.38 6.91 8.49
N PRO A 66 12.24 7.29 7.21
CA PRO A 66 11.84 6.38 6.14
C PRO A 66 12.86 5.27 5.86
N THR A 67 14.09 5.44 6.34
CA THR A 67 15.19 4.47 6.29
C THR A 67 15.14 3.43 7.41
N THR A 68 14.24 3.58 8.40
CA THR A 68 14.00 2.57 9.43
C THR A 68 13.78 1.21 8.81
N ARG A 69 14.28 0.16 9.45
CA ARG A 69 14.04 -1.23 9.03
C ARG A 69 12.86 -1.81 9.79
N ALA A 70 12.14 -2.75 9.18
CA ALA A 70 11.03 -3.45 9.82
C ALA A 70 11.43 -4.16 11.14
N SER A 71 12.69 -4.59 11.25
CA SER A 71 13.25 -5.22 12.46
C SER A 71 13.35 -4.27 13.65
N ALA A 72 13.38 -2.95 13.42
CA ALA A 72 13.47 -1.95 14.48
C ALA A 72 12.10 -1.52 15.04
N LEU A 73 11.00 -2.04 14.46
CA LEU A 73 9.65 -1.72 14.91
C LEU A 73 9.36 -2.40 16.26
N THR A 74 8.81 -1.62 17.18
CA THR A 74 8.29 -2.13 18.46
C THR A 74 6.93 -2.79 18.27
N ALA A 75 6.48 -3.57 19.26
CA ALA A 75 5.17 -4.21 19.21
C ALA A 75 4.02 -3.19 19.04
N GLY A 76 4.09 -2.05 19.75
CA GLY A 76 3.10 -0.97 19.62
C GLY A 76 3.11 -0.32 18.23
N GLN A 77 4.28 -0.18 17.60
CA GLN A 77 4.38 0.33 16.24
C GLN A 77 3.81 -0.65 15.21
N TRP A 78 3.98 -1.96 15.41
CA TRP A 78 3.34 -2.98 14.59
C TRP A 78 1.81 -2.93 14.68
N GLN A 79 1.25 -2.74 15.88
CA GLN A 79 -0.20 -2.60 16.08
C GLN A 79 -0.74 -1.32 15.41
N SER A 80 -0.09 -0.18 15.65
CA SER A 80 -0.47 1.10 15.02
C SER A 80 -0.37 1.05 13.49
N LEU A 81 0.63 0.36 12.94
CA LEU A 81 0.75 0.14 11.50
C LEU A 81 -0.41 -0.71 10.97
N HIS A 82 -0.77 -1.76 11.70
CA HIS A 82 -1.90 -2.61 11.35
C HIS A 82 -3.23 -1.85 11.34
N GLU A 83 -3.48 -1.00 12.33
CA GLU A 83 -4.65 -0.12 12.36
C GLU A 83 -4.67 0.86 11.19
N CYS A 84 -3.52 1.49 10.89
CA CYS A 84 -3.39 2.38 9.74
C CYS A 84 -3.66 1.65 8.41
N TRP A 85 -3.16 0.42 8.28
CA TRP A 85 -3.41 -0.43 7.13
C TRP A 85 -4.87 -0.86 7.05
N ARG A 86 -5.52 -1.27 8.15
CA ARG A 86 -6.95 -1.59 8.19
C ARG A 86 -7.83 -0.41 7.80
N ALA A 87 -7.49 0.80 8.26
CA ALA A 87 -8.22 2.02 7.93
C ALA A 87 -8.06 2.46 6.46
N THR A 88 -7.03 1.97 5.76
CA THR A 88 -6.73 2.32 4.37
C THR A 88 -6.97 1.18 3.39
N ALA A 89 -6.99 -0.05 3.87
CA ALA A 89 -7.40 -1.23 3.13
C ALA A 89 -8.89 -1.08 2.81
N PRO A 90 -9.30 -1.18 1.54
CA PRO A 90 -10.71 -1.30 1.24
C PRO A 90 -11.25 -2.51 2.00
N ALA A 91 -12.33 -2.34 2.76
CA ALA A 91 -13.04 -3.46 3.36
C ALA A 91 -13.19 -4.57 2.30
N PRO A 92 -12.96 -5.85 2.64
CA PRO A 92 -13.14 -6.94 1.69
C PRO A 92 -14.60 -6.97 1.25
N SER A 93 -14.91 -6.26 0.18
CA SER A 93 -16.21 -6.32 -0.45
C SER A 93 -16.27 -7.69 -1.10
N ALA A 94 -17.13 -8.55 -0.53
CA ALA A 94 -17.54 -9.76 -1.19
C ALA A 94 -18.06 -9.41 -2.59
N GLY A 95 -17.33 -9.83 -3.63
CA GLY A 95 -17.79 -9.82 -5.03
C GLY A 95 -17.65 -8.49 -5.76
N GLY A 96 -16.69 -8.41 -6.68
CA GLY A 96 -16.74 -7.48 -7.80
C GLY A 96 -15.36 -7.04 -8.31
N PRO A 97 -15.02 -7.25 -9.60
CA PRO A 97 -13.80 -6.68 -10.16
C PRO A 97 -13.88 -5.14 -10.09
N ALA A 98 -12.87 -4.54 -9.48
CA ALA A 98 -12.71 -3.10 -9.35
C ALA A 98 -12.40 -2.47 -10.71
N GLY A 99 -13.43 -2.23 -11.52
CA GLY A 99 -13.42 -1.23 -12.58
C GLY A 99 -13.49 0.16 -11.96
N ARG A 100 -12.34 0.79 -11.72
CA ARG A 100 -12.30 2.19 -11.24
C ARG A 100 -12.76 3.13 -12.36
N ARG A 101 -13.76 3.93 -11.99
CA ARG A 101 -14.50 4.93 -12.78
C ARG A 101 -13.68 6.14 -13.25
N VAL A 102 -14.25 6.81 -14.26
CA VAL A 102 -14.23 8.24 -14.62
C VAL A 102 -13.46 8.58 -15.90
N GLY A 103 -14.23 8.88 -16.94
CA GLY A 103 -13.77 9.47 -18.20
C GLY A 103 -14.97 9.86 -19.04
N GLY A 104 -15.68 10.91 -18.64
CA GLY A 104 -16.64 11.58 -19.52
C GLY A 104 -15.90 12.18 -20.71
N ARG A 105 -16.30 11.75 -21.91
CA ARG A 105 -16.51 12.54 -23.14
C ARG A 105 -16.70 11.56 -24.31
N THR A 106 -17.89 11.59 -24.89
CA THR A 106 -18.15 11.03 -26.22
C THR A 106 -17.37 11.87 -27.24
N SER A 107 -16.20 11.40 -27.67
CA SER A 107 -15.50 11.96 -28.83
C SER A 107 -15.31 10.88 -29.87
N ALA A 108 -16.30 10.82 -30.77
CA ALA A 108 -16.23 10.14 -32.04
C ALA A 108 -14.90 10.48 -32.75
N HIS A 109 -14.05 9.48 -32.95
CA HIS A 109 -12.95 9.58 -33.89
C HIS A 109 -13.48 9.18 -35.26
N GLY A 110 -14.00 10.17 -35.99
CA GLY A 110 -14.35 10.06 -37.40
C GLY A 110 -13.73 11.24 -38.14
N HIS A 111 -12.69 10.94 -38.92
CA HIS A 111 -12.15 11.70 -40.06
C HIS A 111 -12.09 13.24 -40.01
N ALA A 112 -10.87 13.78 -39.97
CA ALA A 112 -10.57 15.07 -40.57
C ALA A 112 -9.80 14.85 -41.88
N PRO A 113 -10.39 15.09 -43.07
CA PRO A 113 -9.66 15.25 -44.31
C PRO A 113 -9.14 16.70 -44.43
N GLY A 114 -7.82 16.82 -44.57
CA GLY A 114 -7.09 17.84 -45.32
C GLY A 114 -7.49 19.32 -45.21
N ALA A 115 -6.62 20.13 -44.64
CA ALA A 115 -6.33 21.47 -45.17
C ALA A 115 -4.93 21.91 -44.71
N MET A 116 -3.96 21.80 -45.62
CA MET A 116 -2.71 22.57 -45.56
C MET A 116 -3.02 24.06 -45.69
N ALA A 117 -2.45 24.89 -44.82
CA ALA A 117 -2.11 26.27 -45.17
C ALA A 117 -0.95 26.76 -44.28
N ALA A 118 0.17 27.07 -44.95
CA ALA A 118 1.46 27.48 -44.43
C ALA A 118 1.47 28.93 -43.87
N PRO A 119 2.54 29.38 -43.17
CA PRO A 119 2.56 30.67 -42.49
C PRO A 119 2.92 31.81 -43.44
N ARG A 120 2.54 33.04 -43.08
CA ARG A 120 3.23 34.25 -43.50
C ARG A 120 3.08 35.35 -42.46
N TRP A 121 4.21 35.91 -42.07
CA TRP A 121 4.37 37.08 -41.23
C TRP A 121 4.01 38.35 -42.02
N HIS A 122 3.32 39.29 -41.39
CA HIS A 122 3.47 40.73 -41.64
C HIS A 122 2.94 41.52 -40.44
#